data_AF-A0A165MWR1-F1
#
_entry.id   AF-A0A165MWR1-F1
#
_cell.length_a   1.000
_cell.length_b   1.000
_cell.length_c   1.000
_cell.angle_alpha   90.00
_cell.angle_beta   90.00
_cell.angle_gamma   90.00
#
_symmetry.space_group_name_H-M   'P 1'
#
loop_
_entity.id
_entity.type
_entity.pdbx_description
1 polymer ?
#
loop_
_entity_poly.entity_id
_entity_poly.type
_entity_poly.pdbx_seq_one_letter_code
_entity_poly.pdbx_strand_id
1 'polypeptide(L)'
;IDDIRYGDKFIELLQHAKLNDRHAGLNPDLLDRLRNPPSSVVNIDDSVVQFSIKMYLTTCEASQKIYESTCRHLCDHFGIEMLSYHNVKNLVADLTGIYPIEVNMCINSCIAY
;
A
#
# COMPACT_ATOMS: atom_id res chain seq x y z
N ILE A 1 4.77 34.27 -17.92
CA ILE A 1 4.75 33.45 -19.17
C ILE A 1 4.89 31.98 -18.81
N ASP A 2 5.88 31.61 -17.98
CA ASP A 2 6.05 30.21 -17.55
C ASP A 2 4.88 29.65 -16.73
N ASP A 3 4.31 30.41 -15.80
CA ASP A 3 3.19 29.95 -14.98
C ASP A 3 1.95 29.60 -15.80
N ILE A 4 1.63 30.41 -16.82
CA ILE A 4 0.52 30.14 -17.74
C ILE A 4 0.80 28.86 -18.54
N ARG A 5 2.03 28.70 -19.03
CA ARG A 5 2.46 27.49 -19.75
C ARG A 5 2.38 26.24 -18.87
N TYR A 6 2.71 26.33 -17.58
CA TYR A 6 2.55 25.23 -16.63
C TYR A 6 1.08 24.94 -16.34
N GLY A 7 0.24 25.98 -16.21
CA GLY A 7 -1.20 25.84 -16.05
C GLY A 7 -1.88 25.15 -17.23
N ASP A 8 -1.53 25.51 -18.47
CA ASP A 8 -2.10 24.88 -19.66
C ASP A 8 -1.72 23.40 -19.76
N LYS A 9 -0.44 23.07 -19.49
CA LYS A 9 0.02 21.68 -19.40
C LYS A 9 -0.69 20.91 -18.29
N PHE A 10 -1.01 21.57 -17.18
CA PHE A 10 -1.74 20.96 -16.08
C PHE A 10 -3.16 20.56 -16.49
N ILE A 11 -3.86 21.46 -17.16
CA ILE A 11 -5.19 21.21 -17.70
C ILE A 11 -5.16 20.03 -18.68
N GLU A 12 -4.19 20.01 -19.59
CA GLU A 12 -4.03 18.93 -20.57
C GLU A 12 -3.79 17.56 -19.91
N LEU A 13 -2.88 17.50 -18.92
CA LEU A 13 -2.59 16.26 -18.20
C LEU A 13 -3.80 15.74 -17.41
N LEU A 14 -4.56 16.63 -16.76
CA LEU A 14 -5.79 16.25 -16.07
C LEU A 14 -6.88 15.76 -17.03
N GLN A 15 -7.06 16.43 -18.16
CA GLN A 15 -8.06 16.03 -19.17
C GLN A 15 -7.76 14.67 -19.78
N HIS A 16 -6.48 14.28 -19.85
CA HIS A 16 -6.04 13.02 -20.44
C HIS A 16 -5.59 11.97 -19.41
N ALA A 17 -5.78 12.22 -18.11
CA ALA A 17 -5.36 11.33 -17.05
C ALA A 17 -6.00 9.93 -17.18
N LYS A 18 -5.16 8.90 -17.14
CA LYS A 18 -5.56 7.48 -17.22
C LYS A 18 -4.83 6.67 -16.18
N LEU A 19 -5.43 5.56 -15.76
CA LEU A 19 -4.81 4.62 -14.81
C LEU A 19 -3.49 4.02 -15.31
N ASN A 20 -3.31 3.91 -16.62
CA ASN A 20 -2.08 3.41 -17.23
C ASN A 20 -1.15 4.53 -17.71
N ASP A 21 -1.37 5.78 -17.26
CA ASP A 21 -0.47 6.88 -17.52
C ASP A 21 0.82 6.72 -16.70
N ARG A 22 1.94 7.21 -17.21
CA ARG A 22 3.23 7.27 -16.50
C ARG A 22 3.15 8.07 -15.19
N HIS A 23 2.19 8.98 -15.08
CA HIS A 23 1.95 9.83 -13.91
C HIS A 23 1.10 9.13 -12.83
N ALA A 24 0.43 8.01 -13.14
CA ALA A 24 -0.49 7.37 -12.21
C ALA A 24 0.19 6.76 -10.96
N GLY A 25 1.50 6.54 -10.99
CA GLY A 25 2.25 5.95 -9.86
C GLY A 25 1.85 4.50 -9.53
N LEU A 26 1.07 3.84 -10.41
CA LEU A 26 0.61 2.47 -10.23
C LEU A 26 1.65 1.50 -10.81
N ASN A 27 2.09 0.54 -10.00
CA ASN A 27 2.86 -0.58 -10.52
C ASN A 27 1.96 -1.49 -11.40
N PRO A 28 2.54 -2.28 -12.32
CA PRO A 28 1.76 -3.13 -13.23
C PRO A 28 0.82 -4.10 -12.51
N ASP A 29 1.25 -4.67 -11.38
CA ASP A 29 0.46 -5.63 -10.60
C ASP A 29 -0.78 -4.99 -9.99
N LEU A 30 -0.66 -3.77 -9.45
CA LEU A 30 -1.78 -3.01 -8.91
C LEU A 30 -2.76 -2.59 -10.00
N LEU A 31 -2.26 -2.18 -11.17
CA LEU A 31 -3.10 -1.86 -12.32
C LEU A 31 -3.89 -3.09 -12.79
N ASP A 32 -3.25 -4.27 -12.83
CA ASP A 32 -3.94 -5.52 -13.17
C ASP A 32 -5.03 -5.84 -12.16
N ARG A 33 -4.75 -5.72 -10.86
CA ARG A 33 -5.75 -5.95 -9.81
C ARG A 33 -6.92 -4.98 -9.81
N LEU A 34 -6.67 -3.70 -10.12
CA LEU A 34 -7.75 -2.72 -10.27
C LEU A 34 -8.69 -3.08 -11.44
N ARG A 35 -8.14 -3.70 -12.50
CA ARG A 35 -8.93 -4.18 -13.64
C ARG A 35 -9.59 -5.54 -13.38
N ASN A 36 -8.95 -6.37 -12.55
CA ASN A 36 -9.34 -7.73 -12.23
C ASN A 36 -9.52 -7.89 -10.70
N PRO A 37 -10.54 -7.26 -10.09
CA PRO A 37 -10.75 -7.36 -8.66
C PRO A 37 -11.12 -8.80 -8.26
N PRO A 38 -10.73 -9.25 -7.04
CA PRO A 38 -11.16 -10.54 -6.53
C PRO A 38 -12.69 -10.66 -6.53
N SER A 39 -13.21 -11.72 -7.16
CA SER A 39 -14.67 -11.96 -7.28
C SER A 39 -15.22 -12.90 -6.20
N SER A 40 -14.37 -13.38 -5.29
CA SER A 40 -14.73 -14.31 -4.23
C SER A 40 -14.23 -13.80 -2.88
N VAL A 41 -14.93 -14.18 -1.82
CA VAL A 41 -14.49 -13.91 -0.45
C VAL A 41 -13.16 -14.64 -0.22
N VAL A 42 -12.15 -13.89 0.22
CA VAL A 42 -10.87 -14.47 0.63
C VAL A 42 -11.06 -15.06 2.02
N ASN A 43 -10.93 -16.39 2.13
CA ASN A 43 -10.95 -17.06 3.42
C ASN A 43 -9.54 -17.16 4.00
N ILE A 44 -9.39 -16.85 5.28
CA ILE A 44 -8.11 -16.92 6.00
C ILE A 44 -8.32 -17.87 7.18
N ASP A 45 -8.07 -19.15 6.97
CA ASP A 45 -8.30 -20.18 7.99
C ASP A 45 -7.14 -20.31 8.99
N ASP A 46 -5.94 -19.85 8.61
CA ASP A 46 -4.75 -19.93 9.45
C ASP A 46 -4.83 -18.92 10.61
N SER A 47 -4.81 -19.43 11.84
CA SER A 47 -4.94 -18.63 13.06
C SER A 47 -3.76 -17.69 13.30
N VAL A 48 -2.55 -18.08 12.88
CA VAL A 48 -1.34 -17.25 12.98
C VAL A 48 -1.38 -16.12 11.96
N VAL A 49 -1.90 -16.37 10.76
CA VAL A 49 -2.15 -15.33 9.75
C VAL A 49 -3.22 -14.35 10.24
N GLN A 50 -4.34 -14.85 10.77
CA GLN A 50 -5.37 -13.98 11.37
C GLN A 50 -4.81 -13.14 12.52
N PHE A 51 -3.98 -13.73 13.37
CA PHE A 51 -3.34 -13.01 14.47
C PHE A 51 -2.35 -11.96 13.96
N SER A 52 -1.58 -12.28 12.92
CA SER A 52 -0.67 -11.34 12.26
C SER A 52 -1.40 -10.11 11.74
N ILE A 53 -2.55 -10.29 11.07
CA ILE A 53 -3.40 -9.20 10.58
C ILE A 53 -3.94 -8.36 11.74
N LYS A 54 -4.50 -9.00 12.77
CA LYS A 54 -5.04 -8.29 13.94
C LYS A 54 -3.97 -7.47 14.64
N MET A 55 -2.77 -8.03 14.83
CA MET A 55 -1.64 -7.31 15.41
C MET A 55 -1.25 -6.12 14.55
N TYR A 56 -1.09 -6.30 13.24
CA TYR A 56 -0.77 -5.23 12.30
C TYR A 56 -1.78 -4.07 12.37
N LEU A 57 -3.08 -4.37 12.34
CA LEU A 57 -4.15 -3.38 12.42
C LEU A 57 -4.25 -2.71 13.80
N THR A 58 -3.93 -3.43 14.87
CA THR A 58 -3.87 -2.85 16.23
C THR A 58 -2.68 -1.91 16.38
N THR A 59 -1.58 -2.22 15.69
CA THR A 59 -0.36 -1.41 15.67
C THR A 59 -0.38 -0.31 14.61
N CYS A 60 -1.54 0.08 14.06
CA CYS A 60 -1.62 1.08 12.99
C CYS A 60 -0.91 2.41 13.29
N GLU A 61 -0.78 2.82 14.56
CA GLU A 61 0.03 3.98 14.98
C GLU A 61 1.45 3.65 15.47
N ALA A 62 1.74 2.36 15.62
CA ALA A 62 3.03 1.85 16.04
C ALA A 62 3.96 1.70 14.82
N SER A 63 5.22 2.10 14.98
CA SER A 63 6.23 1.89 13.93
C SER A 63 6.39 0.39 13.60
N GLN A 64 6.79 0.07 12.36
CA GLN A 64 7.19 -1.27 11.91
C GLN A 64 8.07 -2.01 12.94
N LYS A 65 8.95 -1.28 13.63
CA LYS A 65 9.84 -1.79 14.67
C LYS A 65 9.09 -2.46 15.83
N ILE A 66 7.93 -1.94 16.22
CA ILE A 66 7.11 -2.50 17.31
C ILE A 66 6.52 -3.83 16.89
N TYR A 67 5.98 -3.91 15.67
CA TYR A 67 5.47 -5.16 15.10
C TYR A 67 6.55 -6.24 15.05
N GLU A 68 7.72 -5.92 14.47
CA GLU A 68 8.84 -6.85 14.34
C GLU A 68 9.40 -7.30 15.69
N SER A 69 9.52 -6.38 16.66
CA SER A 69 9.95 -6.73 18.02
C SER A 69 8.97 -7.70 18.68
N THR A 70 7.66 -7.47 18.50
CA THR A 70 6.61 -8.33 19.06
C THR A 70 6.65 -9.72 18.42
N CYS A 71 6.81 -9.79 17.09
CA CYS A 71 6.97 -11.06 16.38
C CYS A 71 8.17 -11.86 16.88
N ARG A 72 9.31 -11.18 17.14
CA ARG A 72 10.51 -11.83 17.69
C ARG A 72 10.24 -12.42 19.08
N HIS A 73 9.62 -11.66 19.99
CA HIS A 73 9.27 -12.17 21.32
C HIS A 73 8.28 -13.35 21.26
N LEU A 74 7.31 -13.31 20.34
CA LEU A 74 6.36 -14.41 20.16
C LEU A 74 7.05 -15.68 19.65
N CYS A 75 8.00 -15.54 18.72
CA CYS A 75 8.81 -16.66 18.24
C CYS A 75 9.69 -17.23 19.36
N ASP A 76 10.46 -16.38 20.04
CA ASP A 76 11.45 -16.80 21.04
C ASP A 76 10.82 -17.48 22.27
N HIS A 77 9.64 -17.01 22.70
CA HIS A 77 8.99 -17.49 23.93
C HIS A 77 7.89 -18.52 23.70
N PHE A 78 7.25 -18.51 22.52
CA PHE A 78 6.07 -19.35 22.24
C PHE A 78 6.20 -20.18 20.95
N GLY A 79 7.27 -20.02 20.18
CA GLY A 79 7.47 -20.73 18.90
C GLY A 79 6.46 -20.33 17.82
N ILE A 80 5.84 -19.14 17.94
CA ILE A 80 4.83 -18.66 16.99
C ILE A 80 5.52 -17.82 15.91
N GLU A 81 5.53 -18.34 14.68
CA GLU A 81 6.09 -17.67 13.51
C GLU A 81 5.04 -16.78 12.83
N MET A 82 5.01 -15.51 13.21
CA MET A 82 4.13 -14.50 12.62
C MET A 82 4.58 -14.12 11.21
N LEU A 83 3.67 -13.57 10.40
CA LEU A 83 4.04 -12.94 9.13
C LEU A 83 5.04 -11.80 9.35
N SER A 84 5.95 -11.59 8.39
CA SER A 84 6.77 -10.39 8.39
C SER A 84 5.90 -9.14 8.19
N TYR A 85 6.40 -7.98 8.62
CA TYR A 85 5.69 -6.71 8.43
C TYR A 85 5.33 -6.44 6.96
N HIS A 86 6.26 -6.76 6.05
CA HIS A 86 6.03 -6.65 4.61
C HIS A 86 4.90 -7.58 4.13
N ASN A 87 4.93 -8.85 4.56
CA ASN A 87 3.95 -9.84 4.12
C ASN A 87 2.54 -9.52 4.65
N VAL A 88 2.41 -9.11 5.92
CA VAL A 88 1.11 -8.73 6.47
C VAL A 88 0.60 -7.43 5.85
N LYS A 89 1.46 -6.45 5.56
CA LYS A 89 1.09 -5.20 4.85
C LYS A 89 0.53 -5.53 3.46
N ASN A 90 1.22 -6.38 2.70
CA ASN A 90 0.75 -6.80 1.38
C ASN A 90 -0.54 -7.60 1.48
N LEU A 91 -0.65 -8.55 2.41
CA LEU A 91 -1.87 -9.32 2.60
C LEU A 91 -3.08 -8.43 2.95
N VAL A 92 -2.90 -7.43 3.81
CA VAL A 92 -3.97 -6.47 4.11
C VAL A 92 -4.34 -5.64 2.89
N ALA A 93 -3.36 -5.18 2.10
CA ALA A 93 -3.62 -4.50 0.83
C ALA A 93 -4.37 -5.41 -0.16
N ASP A 94 -4.03 -6.70 -0.17
CA ASP A 94 -4.66 -7.70 -1.02
C ASP A 94 -6.13 -7.92 -0.65
N LEU A 95 -6.42 -8.00 0.64
CA LEU A 95 -7.76 -8.24 1.19
C LEU A 95 -8.67 -7.03 1.04
N THR A 96 -8.12 -5.83 1.21
CA THR A 96 -8.89 -4.58 1.22
C THR A 96 -8.94 -3.90 -0.14
N GLY A 97 -8.01 -4.22 -1.03
CA GLY A 97 -7.78 -3.48 -2.27
C GLY A 97 -7.11 -2.11 -2.05
N ILE A 98 -6.65 -1.80 -0.84
CA ILE A 98 -6.05 -0.50 -0.50
C ILE A 98 -4.53 -0.60 -0.56
N TYR A 99 -3.93 0.09 -1.53
CA TYR A 99 -2.49 0.15 -1.73
C TYR A 99 -1.97 1.57 -1.59
N PRO A 100 -0.82 1.77 -0.93
CA PRO A 100 -0.18 3.08 -0.93
C PRO A 100 0.41 3.39 -2.31
N ILE A 101 0.13 4.59 -2.82
CA ILE A 101 0.83 5.14 -3.98
C ILE A 101 1.99 5.97 -3.43
N GLU A 102 3.18 5.37 -3.38
CA GLU A 102 4.37 6.01 -2.84
C GLU A 102 5.11 6.76 -3.97
N VAL A 103 4.81 8.05 -4.12
CA VAL A 103 5.52 8.96 -5.03
C VAL A 103 6.36 9.94 -4.22
N ASN A 104 7.62 10.14 -4.64
CA ASN A 104 8.51 11.11 -4.01
C ASN A 104 7.95 12.53 -4.23
N MET A 105 7.26 13.08 -3.23
CA MET A 105 6.82 14.47 -3.25
C MET A 105 7.99 15.37 -2.85
N CYS A 106 8.31 16.36 -3.69
CA CYS A 106 9.33 17.36 -3.36
C CYS A 106 8.83 18.27 -2.22
N ILE A 107 9.67 18.47 -1.21
CA ILE A 107 9.34 19.27 0.00
C ILE A 107 9.08 20.76 -0.31
N ASN A 108 9.50 21.28 -1.48
CA ASN A 108 9.46 22.72 -1.80
C ASN A 108 8.98 23.06 -3.23
N SER A 109 8.42 22.11 -3.98
CA SER A 109 7.76 22.44 -5.26
C SER A 109 6.62 21.47 -5.50
N CYS A 110 5.45 21.84 -5.00
CA CYS A 110 4.24 21.04 -5.07
C CYS A 110 3.55 21.29 -6.42
N ILE A 111 4.02 20.61 -7.45
CA ILE A 111 3.14 20.19 -8.54
C ILE A 111 3.44 18.71 -8.73
N ALA A 112 2.77 17.88 -7.92
CA ALA A 112 2.72 16.46 -8.16
C ALA A 112 1.77 16.22 -9.35
N TYR A 113 2.23 15.45 -10.32
CA TYR A 113 1.42 14.88 -11.40
C TYR A 113 1.44 13.37 -11.26
#